data_AF-A0AA38TRD4-F1
#
_entry.id   AF-A0AA38TRD4-F1
#
_cell.length_a   1.000
_cell.length_b   1.000
_cell.length_c   1.000
_cell.angle_alpha   90.00
_cell.angle_beta   90.00
_cell.angle_gamma   90.00
#
_symmetry.space_group_name_H-M   'P 1'
#
loop_
_entity.id
_entity.type
_entity.pdbx_description
1 polymer ?
#
loop_
_entity_poly.entity_id
_entity_poly.type
_entity_poly.pdbx_seq_one_letter_code
_entity_poly.pdbx_strand_id
1 'polypeptide(L)'
;MRIEDFKRLWMTQAKFNDYHAVDRALYAILVYDLCRDPIEGIQMMAIWIWLESVGIGISDLTRRILNLPAELINKVGNEALLCWACIDNAGLLCSSPIFYFPLTNMLLTKDIPIELFHKYREVSIVGINEVINGVCANCLKDIWDGAIARNAYMEFLQRMARQEQLVPPQTAEVQPDNRTLFVTFSRGYPVSEHEIREFFTGVFGKCIESFYMQEVNDGENALFAKIVLNHPSYIHLILDGRRKAKFTINGKHVWMRKFIPRHQR
;
A
#
# COMPACT_ATOMS: atom_id res chain seq x y z
N MET A 1 21.95 5.75 35.58
CA MET A 1 22.17 5.82 34.12
C MET A 1 22.00 4.40 33.59
N ARG A 2 20.91 4.10 32.86
CA ARG A 2 20.57 2.71 32.47
C ARG A 2 21.33 2.34 31.20
N ILE A 3 21.61 1.05 31.03
CA ILE A 3 22.35 0.47 29.89
C ILE A 3 21.69 0.80 28.53
N GLU A 4 20.39 1.10 28.53
CA GLU A 4 19.64 1.52 27.34
C GLU A 4 19.99 2.92 26.84
N ASP A 5 20.42 3.82 27.74
CA ASP A 5 20.88 5.16 27.37
C ASP A 5 22.20 5.10 26.58
N PHE A 6 23.02 4.07 26.82
CA PHE A 6 24.29 3.86 26.11
C PHE A 6 24.13 3.29 24.69
N LYS A 7 23.07 2.50 24.43
CA LYS A 7 22.80 1.94 23.09
C LYS A 7 22.30 2.98 22.09
N ARG A 8 21.59 4.02 22.55
CA ARG A 8 21.11 5.13 21.70
C ARG A 8 22.23 6.05 21.19
N LEU A 9 23.37 6.09 21.88
CA LEU A 9 24.50 6.97 21.53
C LEU A 9 25.40 6.47 20.39
N TRP A 10 25.27 5.22 19.93
CA TRP A 10 26.17 4.61 18.93
C TRP A 10 25.48 3.97 17.72
N MET A 11 24.15 4.01 17.64
CA MET A 11 23.42 3.45 16.50
C MET A 11 23.06 4.56 15.52
N THR A 12 23.71 4.57 14.35
CA THR A 12 23.33 5.47 13.27
C THR A 12 21.93 5.11 12.76
N GLN A 13 21.18 6.09 12.25
CA GLN A 13 19.85 5.86 11.68
C GLN A 13 19.86 4.75 10.61
N ALA A 14 20.93 4.66 9.81
CA ALA A 14 21.09 3.62 8.81
C ALA A 14 21.15 2.22 9.42
N LYS A 15 21.88 2.03 10.53
CA LYS A 15 21.94 0.74 11.25
C LYS A 15 20.61 0.39 11.91
N PHE A 16 19.90 1.40 12.44
CA PHE A 16 18.57 1.22 13.00
C PHE A 16 17.56 0.80 11.91
N ASN A 17 17.62 1.45 10.75
CA ASN A 17 16.79 1.10 9.60
C ASN A 17 17.11 -0.31 9.07
N ASP A 18 18.38 -0.70 9.04
CA ASP A 18 18.80 -2.05 8.62
C ASP A 18 18.29 -3.13 9.57
N TYR A 19 18.35 -2.88 10.89
CA TYR A 19 17.76 -3.77 11.89
C TYR A 19 16.24 -3.97 11.68
N HIS A 20 15.53 -2.92 11.28
CA HIS A 20 14.09 -2.92 10.97
C HIS A 20 13.79 -3.13 9.47
N ALA A 21 14.68 -3.76 8.70
CA ALA A 21 14.51 -3.90 7.25
C ALA A 21 13.22 -4.66 6.85
N VAL A 22 12.85 -5.69 7.62
CA VAL A 22 11.60 -6.44 7.40
C VAL A 22 10.38 -5.55 7.65
N ASP A 23 10.38 -4.83 8.76
CA ASP A 23 9.28 -3.94 9.16
C ASP A 23 9.09 -2.81 8.14
N ARG A 24 10.21 -2.24 7.67
CA ARG A 24 10.24 -1.23 6.61
C ARG A 24 9.70 -1.74 5.29
N ALA A 25 10.08 -2.94 4.88
CA ALA A 25 9.58 -3.55 3.65
C ALA A 25 8.08 -3.81 3.73
N LEU A 26 7.59 -4.33 4.86
CA LEU A 26 6.18 -4.58 5.07
C LEU A 26 5.37 -3.29 5.07
N TYR A 27 5.83 -2.25 5.78
CA TYR A 27 5.16 -0.95 5.79
C TYR A 27 5.11 -0.31 4.39
N ALA A 28 6.19 -0.42 3.61
CA ALA A 28 6.21 0.04 2.23
C ALA A 28 5.14 -0.66 1.36
N ILE A 29 4.96 -1.98 1.51
CA ILE A 29 3.87 -2.71 0.83
C ILE A 29 2.50 -2.18 1.25
N LEU A 30 2.28 -1.95 2.56
CA LEU A 30 1.02 -1.41 3.05
C LEU A 30 0.67 -0.07 2.39
N VAL A 31 1.60 0.89 2.35
CA VAL A 31 1.31 2.26 1.91
C VAL A 31 1.43 2.45 0.40
N TYR A 32 2.35 1.74 -0.28
CA TYR A 32 2.59 1.92 -1.71
C TYR A 32 1.88 0.91 -2.59
N ASP A 33 1.84 -0.37 -2.21
CA ASP A 33 1.24 -1.43 -3.04
C ASP A 33 -0.23 -1.64 -2.70
N LEU A 34 -0.55 -1.71 -1.40
CA LEU A 34 -1.93 -1.88 -0.91
C LEU A 34 -2.68 -0.56 -0.71
N CYS A 35 -1.95 0.56 -0.78
CA CYS A 35 -2.49 1.92 -0.70
C CYS A 35 -3.35 2.18 0.54
N ARG A 36 -2.93 1.61 1.66
CA ARG A 36 -3.48 1.92 2.98
C ARG A 36 -3.13 3.34 3.39
N ASP A 37 -4.01 3.90 4.22
CA ASP A 37 -3.71 5.15 4.88
C ASP A 37 -2.42 5.02 5.71
N PRO A 38 -1.46 5.96 5.61
CA PRO A 38 -0.19 5.85 6.34
C PRO A 38 -0.34 5.73 7.87
N ILE A 39 -1.39 6.34 8.44
CA ILE A 39 -1.69 6.29 9.87
C ILE A 39 -2.19 4.88 10.24
N GLU A 40 -3.16 4.36 9.49
CA GLU A 40 -3.62 2.97 9.65
C GLU A 40 -2.47 1.98 9.51
N GLY A 41 -1.58 2.18 8.53
CA GLY A 41 -0.40 1.34 8.33
C GLY A 41 0.54 1.33 9.54
N ILE A 42 0.76 2.48 10.19
CA ILE A 42 1.56 2.52 11.43
C ILE A 42 0.88 1.77 12.56
N GLN A 43 -0.45 1.88 12.69
CA GLN A 43 -1.20 1.14 13.70
C GLN A 43 -1.07 -0.37 13.49
N MET A 44 -1.23 -0.85 12.26
CA MET A 44 -1.01 -2.26 11.90
C MET A 44 0.40 -2.73 12.28
N MET A 45 1.43 -1.98 11.87
CA MET A 45 2.83 -2.30 12.17
C MET A 45 3.10 -2.34 13.67
N ALA A 46 2.60 -1.35 14.41
CA ALA A 46 2.81 -1.25 15.84
C ALA A 46 2.19 -2.42 16.60
N ILE A 47 1.00 -2.88 16.19
CA ILE A 47 0.35 -4.05 16.78
C ILE A 47 1.18 -5.31 16.53
N TRP A 48 1.68 -5.52 15.31
CA TRP A 48 2.47 -6.70 14.99
C TRP A 48 3.79 -6.74 15.74
N ILE A 49 4.52 -5.63 15.78
CA ILE A 49 5.79 -5.52 16.52
C ILE A 49 5.54 -5.65 18.04
N TRP A 50 4.46 -5.04 18.54
CA TRP A 50 4.11 -5.17 19.95
C TRP A 50 3.80 -6.63 20.32
N LEU A 51 3.05 -7.36 19.49
CA LEU A 51 2.77 -8.78 19.71
C LEU A 51 4.05 -9.65 19.75
N GLU A 52 5.07 -9.33 18.94
CA GLU A 52 6.38 -9.97 19.02
C GLU A 52 7.08 -9.64 20.36
N SER A 53 6.97 -8.40 20.83
CA SER A 53 7.64 -7.92 22.05
C SER A 53 7.07 -8.52 23.35
N VAL A 54 5.76 -8.84 23.37
CA VAL A 54 5.08 -9.43 24.55
C VAL A 54 5.49 -10.89 24.76
N GLY A 55 6.20 -11.51 23.81
CA GLY A 55 6.89 -12.79 24.05
C GLY A 55 5.97 -14.00 24.20
N ILE A 56 4.75 -13.97 23.64
CA ILE A 56 3.78 -15.09 23.67
C ILE A 56 4.22 -16.29 22.78
N GLY A 57 5.49 -16.33 22.37
CA GLY A 57 6.06 -17.32 21.45
C GLY A 57 5.89 -16.97 19.98
N ILE A 58 5.49 -15.73 19.69
CA ILE A 58 5.34 -15.20 18.34
C ILE A 58 6.64 -14.49 17.98
N SER A 59 7.54 -15.20 17.32
CA SER A 59 8.75 -14.61 16.74
C SER A 59 8.56 -14.44 15.24
N ASP A 60 9.12 -13.37 14.69
CA ASP A 60 9.15 -13.08 13.25
C ASP A 60 7.73 -12.95 12.62
N LEU A 61 6.74 -12.41 13.34
CA LEU A 61 5.41 -12.10 12.82
C LEU A 61 5.47 -11.18 11.61
N THR A 62 6.22 -10.07 11.68
CA THR A 62 6.31 -9.14 10.55
C THR A 62 6.93 -9.81 9.33
N ARG A 63 7.92 -10.68 9.54
CA ARG A 63 8.51 -11.50 8.47
C ARG A 63 7.52 -12.52 7.90
N ARG A 64 6.71 -13.17 8.74
CA ARG A 64 5.66 -14.12 8.30
C ARG A 64 4.61 -13.41 7.46
N ILE A 65 4.15 -12.23 7.90
CA ILE A 65 3.19 -11.41 7.16
C ILE A 65 3.80 -10.95 5.83
N LEU A 66 5.05 -10.50 5.82
CA LEU A 66 5.75 -10.07 4.60
C LEU A 66 5.82 -11.16 3.52
N ASN A 67 5.83 -12.44 3.91
CA ASN A 67 5.87 -13.57 2.97
C ASN A 67 4.48 -13.98 2.45
N LEU A 68 3.40 -13.33 2.89
CA LEU A 68 2.06 -13.59 2.41
C LEU A 68 1.79 -12.88 1.07
N PRO A 69 0.86 -13.39 0.24
CA PRO A 69 0.29 -12.63 -0.86
C PRO A 69 -0.33 -11.31 -0.37
N ALA A 70 -0.26 -10.28 -1.20
CA ALA A 70 -0.77 -8.93 -0.91
C ALA A 70 -2.22 -8.92 -0.39
N GLU A 71 -3.09 -9.76 -0.96
CA GLU A 71 -4.48 -9.92 -0.51
C GLU A 71 -4.61 -10.41 0.94
N LEU A 72 -3.74 -11.34 1.35
CA LEU A 72 -3.72 -11.86 2.72
C LEU A 72 -3.11 -10.86 3.69
N ILE A 73 -2.05 -10.13 3.28
CA ILE A 73 -1.51 -9.00 4.06
C ILE A 73 -2.63 -8.00 4.35
N ASN A 74 -3.43 -7.67 3.33
CA ASN A 74 -4.54 -6.74 3.46
C ASN A 74 -5.63 -7.22 4.45
N LYS A 75 -5.94 -8.51 4.43
CA LYS A 75 -6.92 -9.13 5.35
C LYS A 75 -6.40 -9.21 6.79
N VAL A 76 -5.12 -9.57 6.97
CA VAL A 76 -4.46 -9.57 8.29
C VAL A 76 -4.39 -8.15 8.86
N GLY A 77 -4.14 -7.14 8.01
CA GLY A 77 -4.21 -5.73 8.39
C GLY A 77 -5.60 -5.32 8.91
N ASN A 78 -6.68 -5.77 8.25
CA ASN A 78 -8.05 -5.52 8.73
C ASN A 78 -8.30 -6.17 10.10
N GLU A 79 -7.88 -7.42 10.31
CA GLU A 79 -7.99 -8.08 11.62
C GLU A 79 -7.23 -7.29 12.69
N ALA A 80 -6.02 -6.80 12.39
CA ALA A 80 -5.23 -6.01 13.33
C ALA A 80 -5.93 -4.68 13.71
N LEU A 81 -6.49 -3.96 12.75
CA LEU A 81 -7.25 -2.74 13.05
C LEU A 81 -8.53 -3.02 13.84
N LEU A 82 -9.21 -4.15 13.57
CA LEU A 82 -10.35 -4.57 14.37
C LEU A 82 -9.92 -4.89 15.81
N CYS A 83 -8.79 -5.57 16.02
CA CYS A 83 -8.21 -5.76 17.35
C CYS A 83 -7.97 -4.42 18.06
N TRP A 84 -7.37 -3.45 17.36
CA TRP A 84 -7.16 -2.11 17.91
C TRP A 84 -8.48 -1.43 18.28
N ALA A 85 -9.49 -1.47 17.41
CA ALA A 85 -10.80 -0.89 17.69
C ALA A 85 -11.47 -1.52 18.93
N CYS A 86 -11.30 -2.84 19.14
CA CYS A 86 -11.77 -3.54 20.33
C CYS A 86 -11.06 -3.06 21.61
N ILE A 87 -9.75 -2.81 21.50
CA ILE A 87 -8.92 -2.32 22.62
C ILE A 87 -9.27 -0.86 22.92
N ASP A 88 -9.34 0.00 21.91
CA ASP A 88 -9.53 1.44 22.06
C ASP A 88 -10.96 1.78 22.53
N ASN A 89 -11.98 1.14 21.98
CA ASN A 89 -13.39 1.40 22.32
C ASN A 89 -14.09 0.15 22.86
N ALA A 90 -13.86 -0.13 24.16
CA ALA A 90 -14.50 -1.24 24.87
C ALA A 90 -16.05 -1.20 24.86
N GLY A 91 -16.66 -0.04 24.59
CA GLY A 91 -18.12 0.14 24.58
C GLY A 91 -18.84 -0.21 23.27
N LEU A 92 -18.14 -0.33 22.14
CA LEU A 92 -18.78 -0.51 20.82
C LEU A 92 -19.22 -1.95 20.51
N LEU A 93 -18.84 -2.94 21.33
CA LEU A 93 -18.90 -4.35 20.94
C LEU A 93 -19.66 -5.27 21.93
N CYS A 94 -20.34 -4.70 22.94
CA CYS A 94 -21.18 -5.45 23.89
C CYS A 94 -22.47 -6.05 23.29
N SER A 95 -22.53 -6.33 21.98
CA SER A 95 -23.75 -6.85 21.35
C SER A 95 -23.56 -7.97 20.33
N SER A 96 -22.37 -8.57 20.18
CA SER A 96 -22.24 -9.84 19.44
C SER A 96 -21.12 -10.75 19.96
N PRO A 97 -21.32 -12.09 19.91
CA PRO A 97 -20.46 -13.05 20.57
C PRO A 97 -19.27 -13.43 19.66
N ILE A 98 -18.06 -13.41 20.23
CA ILE A 98 -16.82 -14.01 19.70
C ILE A 98 -16.26 -13.33 18.43
N PHE A 99 -15.39 -12.32 18.61
CA PHE A 99 -14.50 -11.83 17.56
C PHE A 99 -13.45 -12.88 17.19
N TYR A 100 -13.69 -13.63 16.13
CA TYR A 100 -12.72 -14.60 15.63
C TYR A 100 -11.72 -13.91 14.72
N PHE A 101 -10.42 -14.03 15.03
CA PHE A 101 -9.31 -13.50 14.22
C PHE A 101 -8.57 -14.67 13.54
N PRO A 102 -9.18 -15.33 12.54
CA PRO A 102 -8.68 -16.58 11.98
C PRO A 102 -7.29 -16.44 11.37
N LEU A 103 -6.98 -15.33 10.69
CA LEU A 103 -5.70 -15.16 10.02
C LEU A 103 -4.59 -14.79 11.00
N THR A 104 -4.93 -13.97 11.99
CA THR A 104 -4.04 -13.63 13.09
C THR A 104 -3.74 -14.90 13.90
N ASN A 105 -4.75 -15.69 14.31
CA ASN A 105 -4.55 -16.97 15.00
C ASN A 105 -3.72 -17.98 14.17
N MET A 106 -3.92 -18.02 12.85
CA MET A 106 -3.12 -18.85 11.94
C MET A 106 -1.63 -18.45 11.96
N LEU A 107 -1.33 -17.15 12.03
CA LEU A 107 0.04 -16.64 12.08
C LEU A 107 0.69 -16.80 13.45
N LEU A 108 -0.10 -16.71 14.51
CA LEU A 108 0.34 -16.72 15.90
C LEU A 108 0.57 -18.14 16.46
N THR A 109 0.14 -19.19 15.74
CA THR A 109 0.30 -20.62 16.11
C THR A 109 -0.31 -21.03 17.46
N LYS A 110 -1.00 -20.10 18.12
CA LYS A 110 -1.77 -20.25 19.36
C LYS A 110 -2.98 -19.33 19.27
N ASP A 111 -4.14 -19.82 19.73
CA ASP A 111 -5.32 -18.98 19.87
C ASP A 111 -5.04 -17.91 20.93
N ILE A 112 -5.14 -16.63 20.56
CA ILE A 112 -5.18 -15.55 21.54
C ILE A 112 -6.65 -15.30 21.87
N PRO A 113 -7.14 -15.70 23.06
CA PRO A 113 -8.49 -15.38 23.45
C PRO A 113 -8.63 -13.86 23.60
N ILE A 114 -9.71 -13.31 23.04
CA ILE A 114 -10.05 -11.87 23.10
C ILE A 114 -10.06 -11.35 24.54
N GLU A 115 -10.39 -12.23 25.49
CA GLU A 115 -10.37 -11.98 26.94
C GLU A 115 -9.01 -11.49 27.46
N LEU A 116 -7.91 -11.84 26.78
CA LEU A 116 -6.57 -11.34 27.08
C LEU A 116 -6.49 -9.83 26.79
N PHE A 117 -7.03 -9.35 25.67
CA PHE A 117 -7.00 -7.94 25.31
C PHE A 117 -7.88 -7.09 26.22
N HIS A 118 -9.01 -7.62 26.70
CA HIS A 118 -9.82 -6.93 27.71
C HIS A 118 -9.12 -6.87 29.07
N LYS A 119 -8.49 -7.97 29.50
CA LYS A 119 -7.79 -8.04 30.78
C LYS A 119 -6.52 -7.17 30.82
N TYR A 120 -5.83 -7.03 29.69
CA TYR A 120 -4.59 -6.27 29.56
C TYR A 120 -4.73 -5.02 28.69
N ARG A 121 -5.95 -4.45 28.59
CA ARG A 121 -6.28 -3.31 27.72
C ARG A 121 -5.31 -2.15 27.89
N GLU A 122 -5.19 -1.62 29.10
CA GLU A 122 -4.31 -0.49 29.40
C GLU A 122 -2.85 -0.78 29.06
N VAL A 123 -2.37 -1.99 29.40
CA VAL A 123 -1.01 -2.44 29.08
C VAL A 123 -0.80 -2.54 27.57
N SER A 124 -1.82 -2.96 26.83
CA SER A 124 -1.78 -3.08 25.38
C SER A 124 -1.75 -1.71 24.71
N ILE A 125 -2.59 -0.77 25.15
CA ILE A 125 -2.61 0.61 24.64
C ILE A 125 -1.26 1.29 24.88
N VAL A 126 -0.73 1.19 26.11
CA VAL A 126 0.56 1.78 26.46
C VAL A 126 1.68 1.15 25.62
N GLY A 127 1.75 -0.17 25.55
CA GLY A 127 2.81 -0.86 24.81
C GLY A 127 2.76 -0.61 23.30
N ILE A 128 1.58 -0.58 22.68
CA ILE A 128 1.44 -0.24 21.25
C ILE A 128 1.89 1.21 21.01
N ASN A 129 1.51 2.15 21.89
CA ASN A 129 1.96 3.54 21.77
C ASN A 129 3.49 3.70 21.96
N GLU A 130 4.10 2.92 22.84
CA GLU A 130 5.56 2.87 22.98
C GLU A 130 6.23 2.38 21.70
N VAL A 131 5.65 1.40 21.02
CA VAL A 131 6.15 0.93 19.71
C VAL A 131 5.96 1.98 18.63
N ILE A 132 4.79 2.65 18.57
CA ILE A 132 4.54 3.74 17.61
C ILE A 132 5.61 4.83 17.75
N ASN A 133 5.81 5.33 18.96
CA ASN A 133 6.70 6.46 19.22
C ASN A 133 8.19 6.07 19.24
N GLY A 134 8.50 4.87 19.73
CA GLY A 134 9.86 4.40 19.93
C GLY A 134 10.47 3.73 18.69
N VAL A 135 9.65 3.03 17.90
CA VAL A 135 10.10 2.23 16.75
C VAL A 135 9.58 2.83 15.45
N CYS A 136 8.26 2.81 15.23
CA CYS A 136 7.66 3.17 13.94
C CYS A 136 8.00 4.60 13.51
N ALA A 137 7.85 5.58 14.41
CA ALA A 137 8.16 6.98 14.13
C ALA A 137 9.62 7.23 13.73
N ASN A 138 10.53 6.31 14.06
CA ASN A 138 11.94 6.43 13.73
C ASN A 138 12.32 5.64 12.48
N CYS A 139 11.99 4.34 12.44
CA CYS A 139 12.39 3.48 11.32
C CYS A 139 11.50 3.60 10.10
N LEU A 140 10.30 4.19 10.17
CA LEU A 140 9.36 4.27 9.03
C LEU A 140 9.17 5.70 8.50
N LYS A 141 9.82 6.69 9.11
CA LYS A 141 9.58 8.12 8.85
C LYS A 141 9.72 8.52 7.39
N ASP A 142 10.79 8.08 6.72
CA ASP A 142 11.05 8.39 5.32
C ASP A 142 9.99 7.81 4.38
N ILE A 143 9.51 6.59 4.69
CA ILE A 143 8.44 5.92 3.95
C ILE A 143 7.11 6.64 4.17
N TRP A 144 6.80 7.01 5.42
CA TRP A 144 5.63 7.82 5.77
C TRP A 144 5.61 9.15 5.03
N ASP A 145 6.71 9.92 5.12
CA ASP A 145 6.82 11.25 4.50
C ASP A 145 6.59 11.15 2.98
N GLY A 146 7.14 10.12 2.34
CA GLY A 146 6.91 9.84 0.92
C GLY A 146 5.45 9.46 0.60
N ALA A 147 4.81 8.65 1.45
CA ALA A 147 3.41 8.26 1.26
C ALA A 147 2.45 9.44 1.43
N ILE A 148 2.67 10.31 2.42
CA ILE A 148 1.90 11.54 2.62
C ILE A 148 2.06 12.48 1.43
N ALA A 149 3.28 12.70 0.96
CA ALA A 149 3.54 13.55 -0.21
C ALA A 149 2.81 13.03 -1.46
N ARG A 150 2.85 11.71 -1.69
CA ARG A 150 2.08 11.06 -2.76
C ARG A 150 0.59 11.33 -2.59
N ASN A 151 0.02 11.05 -1.42
CA ASN A 151 -1.42 11.19 -1.18
C ASN A 151 -1.90 12.64 -1.37
N ALA A 152 -1.16 13.63 -0.85
CA ALA A 152 -1.48 15.05 -1.03
C ALA A 152 -1.44 15.45 -2.52
N TYR A 153 -0.47 14.96 -3.28
CA TYR A 153 -0.41 15.19 -4.71
C TYR A 153 -1.60 14.57 -5.45
N MET A 154 -2.03 13.37 -5.05
CA MET A 154 -3.20 12.70 -5.62
C MET A 154 -4.49 13.48 -5.38
N GLU A 155 -4.69 13.98 -4.16
CA GLU A 155 -5.84 14.82 -3.85
C GLU A 155 -5.84 16.11 -4.66
N PHE A 156 -4.67 16.74 -4.82
CA PHE A 156 -4.52 17.93 -5.65
C PHE A 156 -4.94 17.66 -7.10
N LEU A 157 -4.47 16.56 -7.70
CA LEU A 157 -4.85 16.18 -9.06
C LEU A 157 -6.34 15.87 -9.21
N GLN A 158 -6.93 15.19 -8.23
CA GLN A 158 -8.37 14.93 -8.23
C GLN A 158 -9.18 16.22 -8.15
N ARG A 159 -8.72 17.20 -7.36
CA ARG A 159 -9.36 18.53 -7.27
C ARG A 159 -9.27 19.30 -8.58
N MET A 160 -8.12 19.29 -9.24
CA MET A 160 -7.96 19.91 -10.56
C MET A 160 -8.91 19.28 -11.59
N ALA A 161 -8.97 17.95 -11.64
CA ALA A 161 -9.88 17.23 -12.55
C ALA A 161 -11.36 17.57 -12.30
N ARG A 162 -11.77 17.77 -11.04
CA ARG A 162 -13.13 18.22 -10.70
C ARG A 162 -13.40 19.67 -11.13
N GLN A 163 -12.40 20.55 -11.10
CA GLN A 163 -12.56 21.94 -11.53
C GLN A 163 -12.67 22.08 -13.06
N GLU A 164 -11.95 21.27 -13.83
CA GLU A 164 -12.09 21.26 -15.30
C GLU A 164 -13.49 20.81 -15.77
N GLN A 165 -14.19 19.97 -14.99
CA GLN A 165 -15.56 19.55 -15.31
C GLN A 165 -16.63 20.65 -15.12
N LEU A 166 -16.32 21.73 -14.38
CA LEU A 166 -17.24 22.86 -14.15
C LEU A 166 -17.08 23.99 -15.17
N VAL A 167 -16.10 23.89 -16.07
CA VAL A 167 -15.94 24.81 -17.20
C VAL A 167 -16.70 24.21 -18.39
N PRO A 168 -17.73 24.87 -18.95
CA PRO A 168 -18.37 24.39 -20.17
C PRO A 168 -17.31 24.26 -21.27
N PRO A 169 -17.35 23.21 -22.11
CA PRO A 169 -16.26 22.88 -23.01
C PRO A 169 -16.01 24.05 -23.98
N GLN A 170 -14.98 24.83 -23.68
CA GLN A 170 -14.32 25.61 -24.71
C GLN A 170 -13.57 24.59 -25.55
N THR A 171 -13.96 24.48 -26.81
CA THR A 171 -13.40 23.61 -27.84
C THR A 171 -11.90 23.82 -27.99
N ALA A 172 -11.14 23.15 -27.13
CA ALA A 172 -9.77 22.77 -27.35
C ALA A 172 -9.72 21.29 -26.98
N GLU A 173 -9.98 20.42 -27.97
CA GLU A 173 -9.70 18.99 -27.85
C GLU A 173 -8.22 18.85 -27.45
N VAL A 174 -7.95 18.63 -26.17
CA VAL A 174 -6.64 18.18 -25.73
C VAL A 174 -6.46 16.82 -26.38
N GLN A 175 -5.63 16.77 -27.41
CA GLN A 175 -5.43 15.56 -28.19
C GLN A 175 -5.18 14.37 -27.26
N PRO A 176 -5.89 13.23 -27.42
CA PRO A 176 -5.78 12.05 -26.56
C PRO A 176 -4.32 11.61 -26.34
N ASP A 177 -3.47 11.88 -27.31
CA ASP A 177 -2.05 11.57 -27.35
C ASP A 177 -1.25 12.18 -26.17
N ASN A 178 -1.65 13.34 -25.65
CA ASN A 178 -0.94 13.99 -24.54
C ASN A 178 -1.20 13.37 -23.17
N ARG A 179 -2.25 12.55 -23.06
CA ARG A 179 -2.71 11.88 -21.83
C ARG A 179 -2.76 10.35 -21.96
N THR A 180 -2.12 9.79 -22.99
CA THR A 180 -2.10 8.35 -23.24
C THR A 180 -0.78 7.71 -22.78
N LEU A 181 -0.90 6.63 -22.01
CA LEU A 181 0.19 5.69 -21.72
C LEU A 181 0.18 4.53 -22.72
N PHE A 182 1.37 4.13 -23.13
CA PHE A 182 1.60 2.88 -23.84
C PHE A 182 2.18 1.85 -22.87
N VAL A 183 1.47 0.75 -22.72
CA VAL A 183 1.77 -0.32 -21.78
C VAL A 183 2.17 -1.57 -22.55
N THR A 184 3.23 -2.24 -22.13
CA THR A 184 3.76 -3.45 -22.78
C THR A 184 3.91 -4.59 -21.78
N PHE A 185 3.59 -5.79 -22.24
CA PHE A 185 3.55 -7.01 -21.43
C PHE A 185 4.70 -7.96 -21.80
N SER A 186 5.15 -8.73 -20.82
CA SER A 186 6.17 -9.77 -21.06
C SER A 186 5.55 -10.95 -21.80
N ARG A 187 6.29 -11.54 -22.75
CA ARG A 187 5.82 -12.72 -23.50
C ARG A 187 5.62 -13.92 -22.56
N GLY A 188 4.56 -14.68 -22.78
CA GLY A 188 4.24 -15.89 -22.00
C GLY A 188 3.43 -15.66 -20.72
N TYR A 189 3.16 -14.40 -20.36
CA TYR A 189 2.37 -14.05 -19.17
C TYR A 189 1.20 -13.14 -19.56
N PRO A 190 0.00 -13.69 -19.81
CA PRO A 190 -1.16 -12.89 -20.18
C PRO A 190 -1.51 -11.90 -19.07
N VAL A 191 -1.72 -10.64 -19.43
CA VAL A 191 -2.20 -9.59 -18.52
C VAL A 191 -3.56 -9.13 -19.02
N SER A 192 -4.58 -9.20 -18.17
CA SER A 192 -5.93 -8.75 -18.51
C SER A 192 -6.13 -7.25 -18.25
N GLU A 193 -7.13 -6.64 -18.91
CA GLU A 193 -7.52 -5.25 -18.63
C GLU A 193 -7.92 -5.06 -17.15
N HIS A 194 -8.64 -6.03 -16.58
CA HIS A 194 -9.11 -5.97 -15.21
C HIS A 194 -7.96 -5.87 -14.21
N GLU A 195 -6.92 -6.71 -14.34
CA GLU A 195 -5.72 -6.66 -13.48
C GLU A 195 -5.04 -5.29 -13.51
N ILE A 196 -4.99 -4.65 -14.67
CA ILE A 196 -4.39 -3.31 -14.80
C ILE A 196 -5.30 -2.25 -14.20
N ARG A 197 -6.63 -2.34 -14.42
CA ARG A 197 -7.58 -1.40 -13.81
C ARG A 197 -7.59 -1.46 -12.30
N GLU A 198 -7.53 -2.66 -11.72
CA GLU A 198 -7.44 -2.84 -10.27
C GLU A 198 -6.14 -2.25 -9.73
N PHE A 199 -5.00 -2.55 -10.38
CA PHE A 199 -3.72 -1.95 -10.02
C PHE A 199 -3.74 -0.42 -10.07
N PHE A 200 -4.21 0.16 -11.18
CA PHE A 200 -4.29 1.63 -11.31
C PHE A 200 -5.26 2.25 -10.33
N THR A 201 -6.40 1.61 -10.08
CA THR A 201 -7.40 2.12 -9.12
C THR A 201 -6.87 2.06 -7.71
N GLY A 202 -6.13 1.01 -7.34
CA GLY A 202 -5.46 0.89 -6.05
C GLY A 202 -4.39 1.96 -5.86
N VAL A 203 -3.48 2.10 -6.84
CA VAL A 203 -2.28 2.93 -6.70
C VAL A 203 -2.51 4.41 -7.03
N PHE A 204 -3.31 4.69 -8.05
CA PHE A 204 -3.51 6.03 -8.61
C PHE A 204 -4.99 6.48 -8.59
N GLY A 205 -5.88 5.72 -7.95
CA GLY A 205 -7.31 6.03 -7.96
C GLY A 205 -7.95 5.97 -9.34
N LYS A 206 -9.15 6.56 -9.48
CA LYS A 206 -9.89 6.61 -10.75
C LYS A 206 -9.26 7.60 -11.74
N CYS A 207 -8.17 7.17 -12.38
CA CYS A 207 -7.41 7.98 -13.35
C CYS A 207 -7.58 7.51 -14.80
N ILE A 208 -8.09 6.30 -15.04
CA ILE A 208 -8.31 5.76 -16.39
C ILE A 208 -9.64 6.28 -16.94
N GLU A 209 -9.58 7.01 -18.07
CA GLU A 209 -10.76 7.40 -18.85
C GLU A 209 -11.18 6.29 -19.81
N SER A 210 -10.24 5.81 -20.63
CA SER A 210 -10.48 4.71 -21.56
C SER A 210 -9.27 3.79 -21.66
N PHE A 211 -9.53 2.54 -22.00
CA PHE A 211 -8.54 1.48 -22.05
C PHE A 211 -8.71 0.73 -23.37
N TYR A 212 -7.61 0.51 -24.07
CA TYR A 212 -7.59 -0.20 -25.35
C TYR A 212 -6.54 -1.30 -25.29
N MET A 213 -6.98 -2.55 -25.25
CA MET A 213 -6.11 -3.70 -25.37
C MET A 213 -5.75 -3.94 -26.84
N GLN A 214 -4.57 -4.51 -27.12
CA GLN A 214 -4.25 -5.01 -28.46
C GLN A 214 -5.28 -6.08 -28.89
N GLU A 215 -5.83 -5.93 -30.08
CA GLU A 215 -6.62 -6.97 -30.73
C GLU A 215 -5.71 -8.12 -31.18
N VAL A 216 -6.09 -9.35 -30.83
CA VAL A 216 -5.33 -10.57 -31.09
C VAL A 216 -6.27 -11.66 -31.60
N ASN A 217 -5.72 -12.63 -32.34
CA ASN A 217 -6.49 -13.77 -32.80
C ASN A 217 -6.75 -14.76 -31.64
N ASP A 218 -7.70 -15.66 -31.83
CA ASP A 218 -8.02 -16.70 -30.84
C ASP A 218 -6.76 -17.51 -30.47
N GLY A 219 -6.48 -17.59 -29.16
CA GLY A 219 -5.32 -18.29 -28.61
C GLY A 219 -4.03 -17.48 -28.55
N GLU A 220 -4.02 -16.24 -29.04
CA GLU A 220 -2.89 -15.32 -28.88
C GLU A 220 -3.04 -14.42 -27.66
N ASN A 221 -1.91 -13.97 -27.10
CA ASN A 221 -1.89 -13.04 -25.97
C ASN A 221 -1.60 -11.62 -26.44
N ALA A 222 -2.39 -10.66 -25.96
CA ALA A 222 -2.08 -9.24 -26.14
C ALA A 222 -0.67 -8.93 -25.57
N LEU A 223 0.12 -8.16 -26.32
CA LEU A 223 1.47 -7.75 -25.95
C LEU A 223 1.55 -6.30 -25.50
N PHE A 224 0.51 -5.51 -25.76
CA PHE A 224 0.45 -4.12 -25.35
C PHE A 224 -1.00 -3.63 -25.14
N ALA A 225 -1.13 -2.51 -24.45
CA ALA A 225 -2.35 -1.74 -24.31
C ALA A 225 -2.07 -0.24 -24.40
N LYS A 226 -3.10 0.54 -24.70
CA LYS A 226 -3.11 2.00 -24.57
C LYS A 226 -4.09 2.37 -23.46
N ILE A 227 -3.66 3.24 -22.56
CA ILE A 227 -4.48 3.73 -21.45
C ILE A 227 -4.58 5.24 -21.59
N VAL A 228 -5.78 5.73 -21.81
CA VAL A 228 -6.06 7.17 -21.84
C VAL A 228 -6.41 7.58 -20.41
N LEU A 229 -5.62 8.51 -19.87
CA LEU A 229 -5.83 9.05 -18.54
C LEU A 229 -6.76 10.25 -18.61
N ASN A 230 -7.55 10.44 -17.57
CA ASN A 230 -8.45 11.59 -17.46
C ASN A 230 -7.71 12.92 -17.25
N HIS A 231 -6.41 12.89 -16.94
CA HIS A 231 -5.58 14.08 -16.85
C HIS A 231 -4.09 13.79 -17.20
N PRO A 232 -3.38 14.66 -17.94
CA PRO A 232 -2.00 14.41 -18.37
C PRO A 232 -0.97 14.36 -17.23
N SER A 233 -1.26 14.97 -16.08
CA SER A 233 -0.35 14.92 -14.91
C SER A 233 -0.10 13.50 -14.39
N TYR A 234 -1.06 12.58 -14.55
CA TYR A 234 -0.88 11.19 -14.15
C TYR A 234 0.26 10.51 -14.92
N ILE A 235 0.59 10.96 -16.14
CA ILE A 235 1.77 10.45 -16.87
C ILE A 235 3.05 10.75 -16.10
N HIS A 236 3.20 11.98 -15.58
CA HIS A 236 4.40 12.36 -14.84
C HIS A 236 4.55 11.56 -13.55
N LEU A 237 3.43 11.29 -12.87
CA LEU A 237 3.40 10.49 -11.65
C LEU A 237 3.70 9.01 -11.91
N ILE A 238 2.99 8.39 -12.85
CA ILE A 238 3.15 6.96 -13.18
C ILE A 238 4.55 6.68 -13.69
N LEU A 239 5.16 7.63 -14.39
CA LEU A 239 6.52 7.48 -14.89
C LEU A 239 7.58 8.01 -13.92
N ASP A 240 7.20 8.61 -12.78
CA ASP A 240 8.13 9.20 -11.79
C ASP A 240 9.13 10.18 -12.45
N GLY A 241 8.64 11.02 -13.38
CA GLY A 241 9.47 11.93 -14.18
C GLY A 241 10.40 11.25 -15.21
N ARG A 242 10.39 9.92 -15.31
CA ARG A 242 11.21 9.14 -16.26
C ARG A 242 10.52 8.97 -17.60
N ARG A 243 11.26 8.47 -18.60
CA ARG A 243 10.70 8.12 -19.92
C ARG A 243 9.93 6.80 -19.93
N LYS A 244 10.25 5.90 -18.99
CA LYS A 244 9.69 4.55 -18.89
C LYS A 244 9.72 4.11 -17.42
N ALA A 245 8.68 3.42 -16.99
CA ALA A 245 8.60 2.79 -15.67
C ALA A 245 8.31 1.29 -15.82
N LYS A 246 8.86 0.50 -14.88
CA LYS A 246 8.60 -0.95 -14.77
C LYS A 246 7.74 -1.17 -13.53
N PHE A 247 6.68 -1.95 -13.70
CA PHE A 247 5.77 -2.37 -12.64
C PHE A 247 5.70 -3.89 -12.60
N THR A 248 5.38 -4.42 -11.42
CA THR A 248 5.04 -5.83 -11.23
C THR A 248 3.57 -5.89 -10.83
N ILE A 249 2.71 -6.42 -11.70
CA ILE A 249 1.27 -6.56 -11.48
C ILE A 249 0.95 -8.04 -11.41
N ASN A 250 0.45 -8.53 -10.28
CA ASN A 250 0.19 -9.97 -10.03
C ASN A 250 1.40 -10.87 -10.37
N GLY A 251 2.61 -10.44 -10.01
CA GLY A 251 3.85 -11.17 -10.33
C GLY A 251 4.32 -11.05 -11.78
N LYS A 252 3.59 -10.35 -12.66
CA LYS A 252 3.90 -10.15 -14.08
C LYS A 252 4.57 -8.81 -14.31
N HIS A 253 5.60 -8.78 -15.15
CA HIS A 253 6.30 -7.53 -15.47
C HIS A 253 5.60 -6.75 -16.57
N VAL A 254 5.24 -5.51 -16.23
CA VAL A 254 4.55 -4.56 -17.09
C VAL A 254 5.41 -3.30 -17.23
N TRP A 255 5.55 -2.83 -18.47
CA TRP A 255 6.36 -1.66 -18.79
C TRP A 255 5.48 -0.55 -19.34
N MET A 256 5.61 0.65 -18.76
CA MET A 256 4.79 1.81 -19.12
C MET A 256 5.66 2.94 -19.64
N ARG A 257 5.17 3.66 -20.66
CA ARG A 257 5.80 4.88 -21.20
C ARG A 257 4.73 5.81 -21.75
N LYS A 258 5.05 7.09 -21.94
CA LYS A 258 4.17 8.02 -22.68
C LYS A 258 3.97 7.50 -24.12
N PHE A 259 2.73 7.50 -24.58
CA PHE A 259 2.41 7.19 -25.98
C PHE A 259 2.99 8.27 -26.88
N ILE A 260 3.58 7.85 -28.00
CA ILE A 260 4.11 8.76 -29.02
C ILE A 260 3.35 8.42 -30.29
N PRO A 261 2.54 9.35 -30.83
CA PRO A 261 1.84 9.16 -32.09
C PRO A 261 2.86 8.94 -33.19
N ARG A 262 2.61 7.97 -34.08
CA ARG A 262 3.33 7.94 -35.34
C ARG A 262 2.74 9.05 -36.21
N HIS A 263 3.51 10.09 -36.50
CA HIS A 263 3.17 10.99 -37.60
C HIS A 263 2.98 10.13 -38.86
N GLN A 264 1.77 10.15 -39.44
CA GLN A 264 1.57 9.69 -40.81
C GLN A 264 2.54 10.48 -41.69
N ARG A 265 3.49 9.76 -42.30
CA ARG A 265 4.23 10.26 -43.46
C ARG A 265 3.32 10.19 -44.68
#